data_AF-A0A928KJG8-F1
#
_entry.id   AF-A0A928KJG8-F1
#
_cell.length_a   1.000
_cell.length_b   1.000
_cell.length_c   1.000
_cell.angle_alpha   90.00
_cell.angle_beta   90.00
_cell.angle_gamma   90.00
#
_symmetry.space_group_name_H-M   'P 1'
#
loop_
_entity.id
_entity.type
_entity.pdbx_description
1 polymer ?
#
loop_
_entity_poly.entity_id
_entity_poly.type
_entity_poly.pdbx_seq_one_letter_code
_entity_poly.pdbx_strand_id
1 'polypeptide(L)'
;MKFFLTLSKKHLAIILAVIIIALIILGQLVTAKGSKINGNTNALRVQYIKSLKLEPDDSNVTSKEIIIPENFSKVYKEYNALQKKAGFDLARHRGEKATVYTYALSGSDMLVHIIVADGEIIGGDIADISFNGEMKPLCRVG
;
A
#
# COMPACT_ATOMS: atom_id res chain seq x y z
N MET A 1 -48.71 0.30 14.65
CA MET A 1 -48.75 0.40 13.18
C MET A 1 -48.08 -0.82 12.58
N LYS A 2 -48.83 -1.71 11.90
CA LYS A 2 -48.24 -2.82 11.12
C LYS A 2 -48.08 -2.32 9.67
N PHE A 3 -46.86 -2.03 9.25
CA PHE A 3 -46.55 -1.70 7.86
C PHE A 3 -46.70 -2.98 7.02
N PHE A 4 -47.89 -3.20 6.46
CA PHE A 4 -48.07 -4.20 5.41
C PHE A 4 -47.51 -3.61 4.11
N LEU A 5 -46.24 -3.90 3.83
CA LEU A 5 -45.69 -3.73 2.49
C LEU A 5 -46.38 -4.75 1.59
N THR A 6 -47.32 -4.31 0.77
CA THR A 6 -47.86 -5.15 -0.30
C THR A 6 -46.76 -5.30 -1.36
N LEU A 7 -46.00 -6.40 -1.28
CA LEU A 7 -44.93 -6.70 -2.24
C LEU A 7 -45.54 -7.01 -3.61
N SER A 8 -45.79 -5.96 -4.40
CA SER A 8 -46.06 -6.11 -5.83
C SER A 8 -44.77 -6.50 -6.56
N LYS A 9 -44.90 -7.12 -7.74
CA LYS A 9 -43.76 -7.51 -8.58
C LYS A 9 -42.77 -6.35 -8.84
N LYS A 10 -43.25 -5.10 -8.86
CA LYS A 10 -42.43 -3.89 -9.02
C LYS A 10 -41.56 -3.61 -7.80
N HIS A 11 -42.09 -3.78 -6.59
CA HIS A 11 -41.32 -3.62 -5.36
C HIS A 11 -40.24 -4.69 -5.21
N LEU A 12 -40.54 -5.93 -5.60
CA LEU A 12 -39.57 -7.02 -5.61
C LEU A 12 -38.40 -6.74 -6.57
N ALA A 13 -38.69 -6.21 -7.75
CA ALA A 13 -37.66 -5.83 -8.73
C ALA A 13 -36.74 -4.70 -8.23
N ILE A 14 -37.30 -3.70 -7.55
CA ILE A 14 -36.53 -2.59 -6.97
C ILE A 14 -35.62 -3.09 -5.84
N ILE A 15 -36.13 -3.95 -4.95
CA ILE A 15 -35.34 -4.54 -3.86
C ILE A 15 -34.17 -5.35 -4.43
N LEU A 16 -34.40 -6.15 -5.47
CA LEU A 16 -33.35 -6.94 -6.12
C LEU A 16 -32.26 -6.04 -6.74
N ALA A 17 -32.65 -4.95 -7.42
CA ALA A 17 -31.70 -4.00 -8.01
C ALA A 17 -30.83 -3.31 -6.94
N VAL A 18 -31.41 -2.91 -5.81
CA VAL A 18 -30.67 -2.30 -4.69
C VAL A 18 -29.69 -3.30 -4.07
N ILE A 19 -30.09 -4.57 -3.93
CA ILE A 19 -29.21 -5.63 -3.42
C ILE A 19 -28.03 -5.85 -4.38
N ILE A 20 -28.27 -5.88 -5.69
CA ILE A 20 -27.20 -6.03 -6.68
C ILE A 20 -26.21 -4.86 -6.61
N ILE A 21 -26.71 -3.62 -6.52
CA ILE A 21 -25.85 -2.44 -6.37
C ILE A 21 -25.04 -2.50 -5.07
N ALA A 22 -25.68 -2.90 -3.95
CA ALA A 22 -24.99 -3.07 -2.67
C ALA A 22 -23.90 -4.15 -2.73
N LEU A 23 -24.15 -5.27 -3.44
CA LEU A 23 -23.16 -6.33 -3.63
C LEU A 23 -22.00 -5.88 -4.53
N ILE A 24 -22.25 -5.06 -5.54
CA ILE A 24 -21.19 -4.48 -6.39
C ILE A 24 -20.31 -3.53 -5.56
N ILE A 25 -20.92 -2.65 -4.76
CA ILE A 25 -20.19 -1.73 -3.87
C ILE A 25 -19.38 -2.52 -2.83
N LEU A 26 -19.96 -3.58 -2.26
CA LEU A 26 -19.29 -4.43 -1.29
C LEU A 26 -18.12 -5.20 -1.93
N GLY A 27 -18.30 -5.72 -3.14
CA GLY A 27 -17.23 -6.38 -3.90
C GLY A 27 -16.05 -5.45 -4.17
N GLN A 28 -16.31 -4.20 -4.58
CA GLN A 28 -15.27 -3.17 -4.77
C GLN A 28 -14.57 -2.80 -3.46
N LEU A 29 -15.27 -2.84 -2.32
CA LEU A 29 -14.68 -2.58 -1.01
C LEU A 29 -13.76 -3.72 -0.55
N VAL A 30 -14.13 -4.97 -0.83
CA VAL A 30 -13.34 -6.16 -0.48
C VAL A 30 -12.05 -6.24 -1.30
N THR A 31 -12.10 -5.92 -2.60
CA THR A 31 -10.89 -5.88 -3.45
C THR A 31 -9.94 -4.73 -3.10
N ALA A 32 -10.42 -3.68 -2.44
CA ALA A 32 -9.57 -2.58 -1.96
C ALA A 32 -8.67 -2.96 -0.75
N LYS A 33 -8.88 -4.14 -0.14
CA LYS A 33 -7.85 -4.81 0.68
C LYS A 33 -6.93 -5.57 -0.26
N GLY A 34 -5.96 -4.87 -0.85
CA GLY A 34 -4.94 -5.50 -1.68
C GLY A 34 -4.23 -6.64 -0.92
N SER A 35 -3.97 -7.75 -1.62
CA SER A 35 -3.29 -8.94 -1.08
C SER A 35 -1.99 -8.57 -0.39
N LYS A 36 -1.79 -9.03 0.86
CA LYS A 36 -0.59 -8.76 1.67
C LYS A 36 0.67 -9.15 0.89
N ILE A 37 1.68 -8.26 0.87
CA ILE A 37 2.96 -8.51 0.21
C ILE A 37 3.96 -8.89 1.29
N ASN A 38 4.49 -10.11 1.24
CA ASN A 38 5.42 -10.59 2.26
C ASN A 38 6.80 -9.94 2.08
N GLY A 39 7.32 -9.32 3.14
CA GLY A 39 8.62 -8.66 3.21
C GLY A 39 9.50 -9.18 4.36
N ASN A 40 9.16 -10.31 4.97
CA ASN A 40 9.78 -10.80 6.19
C ASN A 40 11.25 -11.20 6.01
N THR A 41 11.65 -11.61 4.80
CA THR A 41 13.03 -11.99 4.48
C THR A 41 13.63 -11.07 3.43
N ASN A 42 14.97 -10.98 3.40
CA ASN A 42 15.65 -10.21 2.36
C ASN A 42 15.30 -10.71 0.96
N ALA A 43 15.27 -12.03 0.75
CA ALA A 43 14.93 -12.63 -0.53
C ALA A 43 13.55 -12.20 -1.05
N LEU A 44 12.55 -12.09 -0.16
CA LEU A 44 11.20 -11.65 -0.53
C LEU A 44 11.15 -10.14 -0.86
N ARG A 45 11.91 -9.32 -0.11
CA ARG A 45 12.04 -7.88 -0.44
C ARG A 45 12.75 -7.67 -1.77
N VAL A 46 13.84 -8.38 -2.03
CA VAL A 46 14.54 -8.36 -3.32
C VAL A 46 13.64 -8.85 -4.45
N GLN A 47 12.87 -9.92 -4.23
CA GLN A 47 11.89 -10.41 -5.20
C GLN A 47 10.85 -9.34 -5.54
N TYR A 48 10.33 -8.63 -4.53
CA TYR A 48 9.41 -7.51 -4.76
C TYR A 48 10.06 -6.39 -5.57
N ILE A 49 11.28 -5.96 -5.24
CA ILE A 49 12.00 -4.93 -6.00
C ILE A 49 12.22 -5.36 -7.46
N LYS A 50 12.65 -6.61 -7.71
CA LYS A 50 12.82 -7.16 -9.06
C LYS A 50 11.50 -7.24 -9.84
N SER A 51 10.36 -7.44 -9.16
CA SER A 51 9.04 -7.39 -9.81
C SER A 51 8.73 -6.02 -10.43
N LEU A 52 9.36 -4.96 -9.89
CA LEU A 52 9.29 -3.59 -10.41
C LEU A 52 10.29 -3.31 -11.54
N LYS A 53 10.99 -4.35 -12.04
CA LYS A 53 12.04 -4.25 -13.06
C LYS A 53 13.26 -3.44 -12.60
N LEU A 54 13.55 -3.47 -11.31
CA LEU A 54 14.72 -2.85 -10.69
C LEU A 54 15.71 -3.94 -10.24
N GLU A 55 17.00 -3.64 -10.28
CA GLU A 55 18.07 -4.55 -9.84
C GLU A 55 18.76 -4.01 -8.59
N PRO A 56 18.35 -4.45 -7.38
CA PRO A 56 18.97 -4.01 -6.14
C PRO A 56 20.32 -4.69 -5.93
N ASP A 57 21.28 -3.94 -5.40
CA ASP A 57 22.46 -4.49 -4.73
C ASP A 57 22.06 -4.95 -3.32
N ASP A 58 22.11 -6.26 -3.09
CA ASP A 58 21.77 -6.90 -1.82
C ASP A 58 23.00 -7.23 -0.97
N SER A 59 24.19 -6.82 -1.39
CA SER A 59 25.44 -7.04 -0.63
C SER A 59 25.57 -6.11 0.59
N ASN A 60 24.98 -4.92 0.52
CA ASN A 60 25.11 -3.86 1.53
C ASN A 60 23.75 -3.25 1.94
N VAL A 61 22.78 -4.10 2.29
CA VAL A 61 21.46 -3.65 2.73
C VAL A 61 21.56 -3.02 4.12
N THR A 62 20.98 -1.82 4.29
CA THR A 62 20.84 -1.20 5.62
C THR A 62 19.39 -1.22 6.07
N SER A 63 19.17 -1.11 7.38
CA SER A 63 17.83 -1.04 7.95
C SER A 63 17.74 -0.02 9.08
N LYS A 64 16.55 0.54 9.25
CA LYS A 64 16.22 1.47 10.33
C LYS A 64 14.83 1.19 10.86
N GLU A 65 14.73 0.93 12.16
CA GLU A 65 13.44 0.87 12.85
C GLU A 65 12.83 2.27 12.97
N ILE A 66 11.53 2.36 12.71
CA ILE A 66 10.74 3.57 12.80
C ILE A 66 9.42 3.25 13.50
N ILE A 67 8.74 4.30 13.94
CA ILE A 67 7.33 4.25 14.34
C ILE A 67 6.56 5.07 13.30
N ILE A 68 5.54 4.48 12.71
CA ILE A 68 4.63 5.22 11.84
C ILE A 68 3.86 6.20 12.73
N PRO A 69 3.91 7.53 12.50
CA PRO A 69 3.36 8.50 13.43
C PRO A 69 1.85 8.31 13.65
N GLU A 70 1.38 8.35 14.90
CA GLU A 70 -0.07 8.34 15.18
C GLU A 70 -0.78 9.52 14.51
N ASN A 71 -0.12 10.69 14.51
CA ASN A 71 -0.62 11.92 13.92
C ASN A 71 0.25 12.33 12.73
N PHE A 72 -0.32 12.29 11.52
CA PHE A 72 0.43 12.69 10.32
C PHE A 72 0.51 14.21 10.23
N SER A 73 1.75 14.74 10.23
CA SER A 73 2.05 16.12 9.85
C SER A 73 1.69 16.37 8.38
N LYS A 74 1.75 17.63 7.93
CA LYS A 74 1.54 17.98 6.52
C LYS A 74 2.45 17.17 5.60
N VAL A 75 3.73 17.07 5.93
CA VAL A 75 4.73 16.31 5.17
C VAL A 75 4.37 14.82 5.11
N TYR A 76 3.97 14.22 6.23
CA TYR A 76 3.61 12.80 6.25
C TYR A 76 2.29 12.52 5.51
N LYS A 77 1.34 13.47 5.52
CA LYS A 77 0.12 13.39 4.71
C LYS A 77 0.44 13.41 3.21
N GLU A 78 1.32 14.31 2.79
CA GLU A 78 1.79 14.39 1.40
C GLU A 78 2.53 13.11 0.99
N TYR A 79 3.42 12.60 1.85
CA TYR A 79 4.10 11.33 1.62
C TYR A 79 3.12 10.15 1.51
N ASN A 80 2.17 10.02 2.43
CA ASN A 80 1.15 8.97 2.38
C ASN A 80 0.24 9.11 1.15
N ALA A 81 0.00 10.32 0.66
CA ALA A 81 -0.77 10.52 -0.57
C ALA A 81 -0.04 9.93 -1.80
N LEU A 82 1.29 10.00 -1.85
CA LEU A 82 2.09 9.31 -2.87
C LEU A 82 1.98 7.78 -2.72
N GLN A 83 2.10 7.26 -1.49
CA GLN A 83 1.94 5.83 -1.19
C GLN A 83 0.55 5.31 -1.60
N LYS A 84 -0.51 6.09 -1.37
CA LYS A 84 -1.89 5.78 -1.81
C LYS A 84 -2.04 5.63 -3.31
N LYS A 85 -1.41 6.51 -4.09
CA LYS A 85 -1.41 6.39 -5.56
C LYS A 85 -0.70 5.12 -6.01
N ALA A 86 0.30 4.69 -5.24
CA ALA A 86 1.02 3.44 -5.43
C ALA A 86 0.28 2.21 -4.89
N GLY A 87 -0.92 2.33 -4.31
CA GLY A 87 -1.70 1.19 -3.78
C GLY A 87 -1.38 0.81 -2.33
N PHE A 88 -0.59 1.61 -1.62
CA PHE A 88 -0.30 1.45 -0.20
C PHE A 88 -1.09 2.45 0.65
N ASP A 89 -1.15 2.28 1.98
CA ASP A 89 -1.75 3.30 2.86
C ASP A 89 -1.15 3.21 4.27
N LEU A 90 -0.11 4.02 4.52
CA LEU A 90 0.56 4.09 5.83
C LEU A 90 -0.38 4.57 6.94
N ALA A 91 -1.50 5.24 6.62
CA ALA A 91 -2.45 5.65 7.65
C ALA A 91 -3.15 4.45 8.33
N ARG A 92 -3.14 3.27 7.69
CA ARG A 92 -3.64 2.02 8.27
C ARG A 92 -2.70 1.43 9.33
N HIS A 93 -1.46 1.90 9.38
CA HIS A 93 -0.38 1.39 10.21
C HIS A 93 0.07 2.40 11.28
N ARG A 94 -0.79 3.34 11.67
CA ARG A 94 -0.45 4.41 12.61
C ARG A 94 -0.13 3.86 13.99
N GLY A 95 0.96 4.34 14.58
CA GLY A 95 1.48 3.88 15.86
C GLY A 95 2.22 2.54 15.77
N GLU A 96 2.22 1.87 14.61
CA GLU A 96 2.92 0.60 14.43
C GLU A 96 4.42 0.81 14.28
N LYS A 97 5.19 -0.16 14.80
CA LYS A 97 6.61 -0.29 14.49
C LYS A 97 6.76 -0.81 13.07
N ALA A 98 7.67 -0.20 12.33
CA ALA A 98 8.05 -0.65 11.00
C ALA A 98 9.57 -0.59 10.86
N THR A 99 10.09 -1.31 9.87
CA THR A 99 11.49 -1.27 9.49
C THR A 99 11.59 -0.76 8.06
N VAL A 100 12.38 0.29 7.86
CA VAL A 100 12.76 0.74 6.52
C VAL A 100 14.04 0.00 6.14
N TYR A 101 13.99 -0.77 5.06
CA TYR A 101 15.16 -1.38 4.43
C TYR A 101 15.59 -0.55 3.23
N THR A 102 16.88 -0.28 3.11
CA THR A 102 17.45 0.52 2.04
C THR A 102 18.38 -0.33 1.19
N TYR A 103 18.15 -0.30 -0.12
CA TYR A 103 18.93 -0.99 -1.14
C TYR A 103 19.50 0.03 -2.12
N ALA A 104 20.79 -0.08 -2.45
CA ALA A 104 21.33 0.66 -3.59
C ALA A 104 20.90 -0.01 -4.89
N LEU A 105 20.66 0.77 -5.94
CA LEU A 105 20.49 0.22 -7.29
C LEU A 105 21.84 0.18 -8.00
N SER A 106 22.23 -1.00 -8.46
CA SER A 106 23.56 -1.24 -9.04
C SER A 106 23.85 -0.29 -10.21
N GLY A 107 24.96 0.44 -10.12
CA GLY A 107 25.40 1.37 -11.17
C GLY A 107 24.60 2.68 -11.25
N SER A 108 23.91 3.08 -10.18
CA SER A 108 23.15 4.33 -10.13
C SER A 108 23.23 5.01 -8.75
N ASP A 109 22.96 6.31 -8.72
CA ASP A 109 22.80 7.10 -7.49
C ASP A 109 21.37 7.03 -6.94
N MET A 110 20.73 5.86 -7.06
CA MET A 110 19.36 5.64 -6.60
C MET A 110 19.30 4.64 -5.46
N LEU A 111 18.45 4.94 -4.48
CA LEU A 111 18.16 4.09 -3.34
C LEU A 111 16.70 3.64 -3.41
N VAL A 112 16.44 2.38 -3.08
CA VAL A 112 15.11 1.83 -2.88
C VAL A 112 14.86 1.63 -1.39
N HIS A 113 13.79 2.24 -0.89
CA HIS A 113 13.30 2.07 0.46
C HIS A 113 12.10 1.13 0.47
N ILE A 114 12.16 0.07 1.27
CA ILE A 114 11.04 -0.84 1.54
C ILE A 114 10.63 -0.69 2.99
N ILE A 115 9.37 -0.30 3.23
CA ILE A 115 8.81 -0.18 4.57
C ILE A 115 8.06 -1.48 4.91
N VAL A 116 8.51 -2.18 5.95
CA VAL A 116 7.93 -3.44 6.41
C VAL A 116 7.36 -3.30 7.81
N ALA A 117 6.10 -3.66 8.02
CA ALA A 117 5.48 -3.79 9.34
C ALA A 117 4.87 -5.19 9.48
N ASP A 118 5.08 -5.85 10.62
CA ASP A 118 4.62 -7.22 10.89
C ASP A 118 4.93 -8.22 9.75
N GLY A 119 6.13 -8.10 9.17
CA GLY A 119 6.58 -8.95 8.06
C GLY A 119 5.95 -8.63 6.70
N GLU A 120 5.14 -7.59 6.57
CA GLU A 120 4.45 -7.18 5.34
C GLU A 120 5.01 -5.87 4.78
N ILE A 121 5.18 -5.80 3.46
CA ILE A 121 5.51 -4.56 2.76
C ILE A 121 4.27 -3.65 2.76
N ILE A 122 4.39 -2.53 3.45
CA ILE A 122 3.31 -1.55 3.65
C ILE A 122 3.53 -0.24 2.89
N GLY A 123 4.68 -0.09 2.22
CA GLY A 123 5.00 1.05 1.38
C GLY A 123 6.48 1.11 1.03
N GLY A 124 6.88 2.19 0.36
CA GLY A 124 8.27 2.42 0.00
C GLY A 124 8.43 3.41 -1.15
N ASP A 125 9.67 3.78 -1.44
CA ASP A 125 10.01 4.78 -2.45
C ASP A 125 11.36 4.49 -3.11
N ILE A 126 11.59 5.13 -4.24
CA ILE A 126 12.89 5.26 -4.90
C ILE A 126 13.31 6.71 -4.71
N ALA A 127 14.50 6.92 -4.15
CA ALA A 127 15.10 8.23 -3.94
C ALA A 127 16.36 8.34 -4.80
N ASP A 128 16.41 9.36 -5.64
CA ASP A 128 17.65 9.80 -6.27
C ASP A 128 18.44 10.65 -5.26
N ILE A 129 19.71 10.31 -5.02
CA ILE A 129 20.58 11.01 -4.06
C ILE A 129 21.54 12.01 -4.73
N SER A 130 21.39 12.24 -6.03
CA SER A 130 22.11 13.30 -6.74
C SER A 130 21.59 14.71 -6.40
N PHE A 131 22.31 15.74 -6.82
CA PHE A 131 21.91 17.13 -6.57
C PHE A 131 20.60 17.45 -7.30
N ASN A 132 19.52 17.70 -6.54
CA ASN A 132 18.11 17.82 -6.97
C ASN A 132 17.35 16.50 -7.22
N GLY A 133 17.79 15.40 -6.59
CA GLY A 133 17.10 14.12 -6.70
C GLY A 133 15.63 14.14 -6.28
N GLU A 134 14.81 13.38 -7.00
CA GLU A 134 13.38 13.23 -6.74
C GLU A 134 13.08 11.94 -5.96
N MET A 135 11.95 11.94 -5.25
CA MET A 135 11.41 10.75 -4.59
C MET A 135 10.13 10.27 -5.29
N LYS A 136 10.10 8.98 -5.66
CA LYS A 136 8.96 8.35 -6.36
C LYS A 136 8.46 7.15 -5.56
N PRO A 137 7.14 7.01 -5.33
CA PRO A 137 6.64 5.88 -4.56
C PRO A 137 6.81 4.56 -5.35
N LEU A 138 7.04 3.45 -4.64
CA LEU A 138 7.08 2.13 -5.26
C LEU A 138 5.66 1.68 -5.60
N CYS A 139 5.43 1.26 -6.84
CA CYS A 139 4.13 0.70 -7.22
C CYS A 139 3.88 -0.63 -6.49
N ARG A 140 2.72 -0.77 -5.86
CA ARG A 140 2.23 -2.06 -5.41
C ARG A 140 1.99 -2.95 -6.63
N VAL A 141 2.68 -4.07 -6.68
CA VAL A 141 2.48 -5.12 -7.69
C VAL A 141 2.04 -6.35 -6.93
N GLY A 142 0.81 -6.81 -7.18
CA GLY A 142 0.17 -7.92 -6.50
C GLY A 142 -1.19 -8.23 -7.09
#